data_AF-A0A0S8CS63-F1
#
_entry.id   AF-A0A0S8CS63-F1
#
_cell.length_a   1.000
_cell.length_b   1.000
_cell.length_c   1.000
_cell.angle_alpha   90.00
_cell.angle_beta   90.00
_cell.angle_gamma   90.00
#
_symmetry.space_group_name_H-M   'P 1'
#
loop_
_entity.id
_entity.type
_entity.pdbx_description
1 polymer ?
#
loop_
_entity_poly.entity_id
_entity_poly.type
_entity_poly.pdbx_seq_one_letter_code
_entity_poly.pdbx_strand_id
1 'polypeptide(L)' 'MAKSVKDLPNETKELIEIREWDMRTLEGNKRFMELKAKSLPTIALDGELVYQSLIPGQEELTDEIRRRWQLKE' A
#
# COMPACT_ATOMS: atom_id res chain seq x y z
N MET A 1 -7.40 -7.49 -2.09
CA MET A 1 -7.04 -6.06 -2.29
C MET A 1 -7.84 -5.14 -1.40
N ALA A 2 -7.21 -4.17 -0.75
CA ALA A 2 -7.92 -3.09 -0.05
C ALA A 2 -8.73 -2.25 -1.05
N LYS A 3 -9.97 -1.89 -0.70
CA LYS A 3 -10.87 -1.12 -1.58
C LYS A 3 -10.25 0.20 -2.04
N SER A 4 -9.56 0.91 -1.15
CA SER A 4 -8.92 2.19 -1.47
C SER A 4 -7.82 2.09 -2.53
N VAL A 5 -7.10 0.97 -2.62
CA VAL A 5 -6.11 0.72 -3.69
C VAL A 5 -6.81 0.43 -5.02
N LYS A 6 -7.91 -0.34 -4.98
CA LYS A 6 -8.70 -0.66 -6.17
C LYS A 6 -9.30 0.59 -6.81
N ASP A 7 -9.73 1.52 -5.98
CA ASP A 7 -10.42 2.72 -6.44
C ASP A 7 -9.46 3.89 -6.72
N LEU A 8 -8.14 3.70 -6.64
CA LEU A 8 -7.18 4.74 -7.03
C LEU A 8 -7.42 5.20 -8.50
N PRO A 9 -7.26 6.50 -8.79
CA PRO A 9 -7.30 7.02 -10.16
C PRO A 9 -6.30 6.28 -11.07
N ASN A 10 -6.67 6.07 -12.33
CA ASN A 10 -5.81 5.35 -13.28
C ASN A 10 -4.45 6.03 -13.47
N GLU A 11 -4.43 7.37 -13.54
CA GLU A 11 -3.20 8.17 -13.59
C GLU A 11 -2.23 7.81 -12.44
N THR A 12 -2.73 7.62 -11.22
CA THR A 12 -1.90 7.27 -10.06
C THR A 12 -1.42 5.81 -10.15
N LYS A 13 -2.26 4.90 -10.67
CA LYS A 13 -1.88 3.50 -10.86
C LYS A 13 -0.80 3.33 -11.92
N GLU A 14 -0.73 4.21 -12.92
CA GLU A 14 0.35 4.20 -13.92
C GLU A 14 1.69 4.67 -13.35
N LEU A 15 1.67 5.41 -12.22
CA LEU A 15 2.88 5.86 -11.53
C LEU A 15 3.46 4.81 -10.58
N ILE A 16 2.69 3.79 -10.16
CA ILE A 16 3.13 2.85 -9.12
C ILE A 16 2.96 1.39 -9.51
N GLU A 17 3.82 0.53 -8.97
CA GLU A 17 3.60 -0.91 -9.02
C GLU A 17 2.76 -1.36 -7.81
N ILE A 18 1.60 -1.94 -8.08
CA ILE A 18 0.72 -2.46 -7.02
C ILE A 18 0.98 -3.96 -6.87
N ARG A 19 1.38 -4.37 -5.66
CA ARG A 19 1.52 -5.78 -5.29
C ARG A 19 0.57 -6.13 -4.16
N GLU A 20 -0.11 -7.26 -4.31
CA GLU A 20 -0.98 -7.83 -3.29
C GLU A 20 -0.40 -9.12 -2.76
N TRP A 21 -0.45 -9.27 -1.45
CA TRP A 21 -0.07 -10.50 -0.77
C TRP A 21 -1.23 -11.04 0.07
N ASP A 22 -1.40 -12.37 0.02
CA ASP A 22 -2.39 -13.10 0.80
C ASP A 22 -1.73 -13.74 2.03
N MET A 23 -2.26 -13.44 3.22
CA MET A 23 -1.79 -13.97 4.50
C MET A 23 -1.99 -15.49 4.66
N ARG A 24 -2.80 -16.10 3.80
CA ARG A 24 -2.93 -17.57 3.72
C ARG A 24 -1.73 -18.23 3.03
N THR A 25 -0.86 -17.45 2.39
CA THR A 25 0.35 -17.95 1.70
C THR A 25 1.61 -17.71 2.53
N LEU A 26 2.64 -18.54 2.33
CA LEU A 26 3.95 -18.35 2.98
C LEU A 26 4.61 -17.04 2.56
N GLU A 27 4.45 -16.64 1.29
CA GLU A 27 5.01 -15.39 0.77
C GLU A 27 4.39 -14.18 1.45
N GLY A 28 3.06 -14.14 1.58
CA GLY A 28 2.38 -13.05 2.26
C GLY A 28 2.74 -12.95 3.73
N ASN A 29 2.85 -14.09 4.43
CA ASN A 29 3.34 -14.11 5.81
C ASN A 29 4.77 -13.59 5.94
N LYS A 30 5.67 -13.99 5.03
CA LYS A 30 7.04 -13.49 5.00
C LYS A 30 7.07 -11.99 4.80
N ARG A 31 6.32 -11.47 3.82
CA ARG A 31 6.28 -10.04 3.52
C ARG A 31 5.69 -9.23 4.67
N PHE A 32 4.65 -9.73 5.33
CA PHE A 32 4.05 -9.11 6.50
C PHE A 32 5.05 -8.97 7.66
N MET A 33 5.86 -10.00 7.91
CA MET A 33 6.93 -9.96 8.91
C MET A 33 8.07 -9.01 8.52
N GLU A 34 8.49 -9.00 7.25
CA GLU A 34 9.52 -8.08 6.74
C GLU A 34 9.13 -6.61 6.94
N LEU A 35 7.86 -6.28 6.69
CA LEU A 35 7.29 -4.95 6.88
C LEU A 35 7.05 -4.60 8.36
N LYS A 36 7.33 -5.52 9.30
CA LYS A 36 7.06 -5.39 10.74
C LYS A 36 5.61 -4.99 11.04
N ALA A 37 4.68 -5.45 10.20
CA ALA A 37 3.27 -5.20 10.37
C ALA A 37 2.73 -5.97 11.58
N LYS A 38 1.77 -5.36 12.28
CA LYS A 38 1.14 -5.91 13.50
C LYS A 38 -0.33 -6.27 13.28
N SER A 39 -1.00 -5.60 12.34
CA SER A 39 -2.42 -5.78 12.11
C SER A 39 -2.80 -5.60 10.64
N LEU A 40 -3.79 -6.38 10.22
CA LEU A 40 -4.44 -6.26 8.92
C LEU A 40 -5.66 -5.33 9.01
N PRO A 41 -6.04 -4.67 7.91
CA PRO A 41 -5.29 -4.53 6.67
C PRO A 41 -4.03 -3.67 6.86
N THR A 42 -2.98 -3.97 6.08
CA THR A 42 -1.73 -3.20 6.07
C THR A 42 -1.48 -2.68 4.65
N ILE A 43 -1.06 -1.41 4.55
CA ILE A 43 -0.57 -0.83 3.30
C ILE A 43 0.85 -0.35 3.53
N ALA A 44 1.75 -0.79 2.66
CA ALA A 44 3.12 -0.31 2.61
C ALA A 44 3.37 0.37 1.27
N LEU A 45 4.07 1.50 1.31
CA LEU A 45 4.51 2.25 0.13
C LEU A 45 6.04 2.24 0.14
N ASP A 46 6.66 1.86 -0.98
CA ASP A 46 8.12 1.75 -1.10
C ASP A 46 8.78 0.82 -0.06
N GLY A 47 8.04 -0.19 0.42
CA GLY A 47 8.53 -1.11 1.46
C GLY A 47 8.48 -0.52 2.88
N GLU A 48 7.98 0.70 3.04
CA GLU A 48 7.69 1.27 4.34
C GLU A 48 6.22 1.08 4.68
N LEU A 49 5.96 0.64 5.90
CA LEU A 49 4.61 0.53 6.41
C LEU A 49 4.04 1.95 6.64
N VAL A 50 2.93 2.26 5.97
CA VAL A 50 2.30 3.59 6.05
C VAL A 50 0.97 3.52 6.80
N TYR A 51 0.17 2.48 6.52
CA TYR A 51 -1.14 2.30 7.14
C TYR A 51 -1.29 0.92 7.75
N GLN A 52 -1.92 0.88 8.93
CA GLN A 52 -2.25 -0.34 9.66
C GLN A 52 -3.62 -0.21 10.29
N SER A 53 -4.38 -1.32 10.32
CA SER A 53 -5.72 -1.46 10.88
C SER A 53 -6.82 -0.64 10.21
N LEU A 54 -6.50 0.55 9.71
CA LEU A 54 -7.42 1.45 9.02
C LEU A 54 -6.98 1.60 7.57
N ILE A 55 -7.93 1.40 6.65
CA ILE A 55 -7.69 1.68 5.24
C ILE A 55 -7.94 3.18 5.04
N PRO A 56 -6.96 3.94 4.50
CA PRO A 56 -7.12 5.36 4.23
C PRO A 56 -8.20 5.62 3.17
N GLY A 57 -8.68 6.86 3.10
CA GLY A 57 -9.50 7.32 1.98
C GLY A 57 -8.72 7.30 0.66
N GLN A 58 -9.43 7.37 -0.48
CA GLN A 58 -8.80 7.42 -1.80
C GLN A 58 -7.96 8.68 -1.98
N GLU A 59 -8.46 9.85 -1.55
CA GLU A 59 -7.75 11.13 -1.63
C GLU A 59 -6.45 11.07 -0.82
N GLU A 60 -6.54 10.65 0.45
CA GLU A 60 -5.39 10.54 1.33
C GLU A 60 -4.31 9.60 0.79
N LEU A 61 -4.71 8.43 0.27
CA LEU A 61 -3.78 7.49 -0.34
C LEU A 61 -3.15 8.06 -1.62
N THR A 62 -3.95 8.74 -2.45
CA THR A 62 -3.47 9.35 -3.70
C THR A 62 -2.47 10.47 -3.43
N ASP A 63 -2.76 11.34 -2.46
CA ASP A 63 -1.89 12.45 -2.09
C ASP A 63 -0.55 11.94 -1.54
N GLU A 64 -0.56 10.91 -0.69
CA GLU A 64 0.67 10.33 -0.17
C GLU A 64 1.51 9.67 -1.28
N ILE A 65 0.88 8.97 -2.23
CA ILE A 65 1.57 8.41 -3.40
C ILE A 65 2.21 9.52 -4.24
N ARG A 66 1.45 10.56 -4.59
CA ARG A 66 1.94 11.70 -5.39
C ARG A 66 3.06 12.45 -4.68
N ARG A 67 2.92 12.67 -3.37
CA ARG A 67 3.96 13.31 -2.55
C ARG A 67 5.26 12.53 -2.58
N ARG A 68 5.22 11.20 -2.41
CA ARG A 68 6.40 10.34 -2.49
C ARG A 68 7.01 10.30 -3.88
N TRP A 69 6.17 10.33 -4.92
CA TRP A 69 6.64 10.42 -6.30
C TRP A 69 7.41 11.72 -6.55
N GLN A 70 6.85 12.87 -6.16
CA GLN A 70 7.50 14.19 -6.31
C GLN A 70 8.79 14.34 -5.50
N LEU A 71 8.93 13.66 -4.36
CA LEU A 71 10.16 13.67 -3.57
C LEU A 71 11.31 12.88 -4.21
N LYS A 72 11.02 12.06 -5.24
CA LYS A 72 12.01 11.24 -5.95
C LYS A 72 12.47 11.86 -7.28
N GLU A 73 11.80 12.91 -7.75
CA GLU A 73 12.26 13.77 -8.86
C GLU A 73 13.20 14.87 -8.37
#